data_AF-A0A6C0J9T5-F1
#
_entry.id   AF-A0A6C0J9T5-F1
#
_cell.length_a   1.000
_cell.length_b   1.000
_cell.length_c   1.000
_cell.angle_alpha   90.00
_cell.angle_beta   90.00
_cell.angle_gamma   90.00
#
_symmetry.space_group_name_H-M   'P 1'
#
loop_
_entity.id
_entity.type
_entity.pdbx_description
1 polymer ?
#
loop_
_entity_poly.entity_id
_entity_poly.type
_entity_poly.pdbx_seq_one_letter_code
_entity_poly.pdbx_strand_id
1 'polypeptide(L)'
;MEQSEVKTIKKIKKIKIIKKNTDSKNKETAIVDYSDNIVTYTWCECGENHHGNQQIGEIADPGQGFMKADLVAAKTFAEENYNCDTEMFNLKKMGLINDAGEPLIIKNKINEIVKVNSAHFLIIRGFIPAILTKYGFSMNDLMKEVMEQKWDNKYWDTRRQKVLNKHARENNVISGITQTANYAEGKGTIHAFKNMTIMDILKKEFMKIGEKFNFACAEGNKYMDGGKKKNGIGWHGDSERRRVLSMRLGLNPSMPFYYRWKYKHKEIGQIMKWDINAGDVMVMSEWAVGAEWKKSSLVTLVHATGANKYVKPKSDN
;
A
#
# COMPACT_ATOMS: atom_id res chain seq x y z
N MET A 1 -29.03 26.89 -53.81
CA MET A 1 -28.63 25.47 -53.71
C MET A 1 -27.13 25.46 -53.60
N GLU A 2 -26.56 25.47 -52.39
CA GLU A 2 -26.32 24.26 -51.55
C GLU A 2 -25.66 23.14 -52.36
N GLN A 3 -24.55 22.52 -51.96
CA GLN A 3 -23.76 22.57 -50.73
C GLN A 3 -22.33 22.09 -51.03
N SER A 4 -21.42 22.59 -50.20
CA SER A 4 -20.07 22.12 -49.86
C SER A 4 -19.86 20.60 -49.76
N GLU A 5 -18.68 20.13 -50.22
CA GLU A 5 -17.87 19.16 -49.48
C GLU A 5 -16.37 19.50 -49.62
N VAL A 6 -15.80 20.07 -48.56
CA VAL A 6 -14.35 20.14 -48.35
C VAL A 6 -13.97 18.96 -47.46
N LYS A 7 -13.40 17.92 -48.08
CA LYS A 7 -12.63 16.87 -47.39
C LYS A 7 -11.16 17.25 -47.48
N THR A 8 -10.50 17.53 -46.36
CA THR A 8 -9.04 17.40 -46.33
C THR A 8 -8.39 17.33 -44.94
N ILE A 9 -7.45 16.38 -44.86
CA ILE A 9 -6.14 16.41 -44.17
C ILE A 9 -6.05 15.86 -42.73
N LYS A 10 -5.49 14.63 -42.68
CA LYS A 10 -4.66 14.07 -41.61
C LYS A 10 -3.52 15.04 -41.22
N LYS A 11 -3.30 15.29 -39.93
CA LYS A 11 -2.02 15.80 -39.37
C LYS A 11 -1.68 14.96 -38.13
N ILE A 12 -0.76 14.00 -38.20
CA ILE A 12 0.72 14.08 -38.08
C ILE A 12 1.18 14.65 -36.73
N LYS A 13 1.90 13.77 -35.99
CA LYS A 13 2.70 14.02 -34.78
C LYS A 13 3.55 15.29 -34.92
N LYS A 14 3.56 16.13 -33.88
CA LYS A 14 4.63 17.12 -33.68
C LYS A 14 5.49 16.73 -32.49
N ILE A 15 6.63 16.13 -32.80
CA ILE A 15 7.85 16.17 -32.00
C ILE A 15 8.27 17.65 -31.93
N LYS A 16 8.48 18.18 -30.73
CA LYS A 16 9.14 19.48 -30.53
C LYS A 16 10.55 19.21 -29.99
N ILE A 17 11.51 19.19 -30.90
CA ILE A 17 12.93 19.42 -30.60
C ILE A 17 13.11 20.93 -30.71
N ILE A 18 13.56 21.59 -29.64
CA ILE A 18 14.16 22.92 -29.72
C ILE A 18 15.53 22.86 -29.04
N LYS A 19 16.54 23.31 -29.80
CA LYS A 19 17.98 23.20 -29.54
C LYS A 19 18.48 24.13 -28.42
N LYS A 20 19.57 23.65 -27.82
CA LYS A 20 20.60 24.30 -26.99
C LYS A 20 21.04 25.71 -27.41
N ASN A 21 21.38 26.52 -26.39
CA ASN A 21 22.52 27.44 -26.33
C ASN A 21 23.07 27.36 -24.88
N THR A 22 24.19 26.66 -24.65
CA THR A 22 25.59 27.13 -24.48
C THR A 22 25.91 27.67 -23.08
N ASP A 23 26.77 26.88 -22.41
CA ASP A 23 27.73 27.22 -21.36
C ASP A 23 27.25 27.64 -19.96
N SER A 24 27.02 26.63 -19.11
CA SER A 24 27.69 26.53 -17.81
C SER A 24 27.70 25.08 -17.32
N LYS A 25 28.82 24.65 -16.72
CA LYS A 25 28.97 23.35 -16.08
C LYS A 25 28.16 23.32 -14.77
N ASN A 26 26.87 23.07 -14.86
CA ASN A 26 26.12 22.45 -13.79
C ASN A 26 25.57 21.14 -14.35
N LYS A 27 25.93 20.00 -13.74
CA LYS A 27 25.17 18.77 -13.95
C LYS A 27 23.77 19.04 -13.39
N GLU A 28 22.87 19.57 -14.21
CA GLU A 28 21.44 19.39 -13.99
C GLU A 28 21.23 17.89 -13.92
N THR A 29 21.14 17.36 -12.70
CA THR A 29 20.58 16.03 -12.46
C THR A 29 19.24 16.03 -13.15
N ALA A 30 19.14 15.30 -14.26
CA ALA A 30 17.89 15.10 -14.96
C ALA A 30 16.82 14.73 -13.91
N ILE A 31 15.81 15.59 -13.76
CA ILE A 31 14.68 15.31 -12.87
C ILE A 31 14.03 14.06 -13.45
N VAL A 32 14.21 12.92 -12.76
CA VAL A 32 13.57 11.69 -13.17
C VAL A 32 12.09 11.86 -12.84
N ASP A 33 11.28 11.99 -13.88
CA ASP A 33 9.84 12.11 -13.74
C ASP A 33 9.24 10.75 -13.38
N TYR A 34 8.96 10.54 -12.09
CA TYR A 34 8.25 9.38 -11.58
C TYR A 34 6.73 9.63 -11.47
N SER A 35 6.18 10.65 -12.14
CA SER A 35 4.77 11.05 -12.07
C SER A 35 3.79 9.92 -12.24
N ASP A 36 4.07 8.94 -13.11
CA ASP A 36 3.13 7.85 -13.39
C ASP A 36 3.26 6.63 -12.48
N ASN A 37 4.22 6.59 -11.55
CA ASN A 37 4.42 5.44 -10.66
C ASN A 37 3.91 5.72 -9.26
N ILE A 38 3.14 4.76 -8.72
CA ILE A 38 2.79 4.72 -7.30
C ILE A 38 3.52 3.56 -6.65
N VAL A 39 4.18 3.84 -5.54
CA VAL A 39 4.83 2.82 -4.71
C VAL A 39 4.16 2.82 -3.35
N THR A 40 3.90 1.63 -2.82
CA THR A 40 3.54 1.46 -1.41
C THR A 40 4.52 0.55 -0.73
N TYR A 41 5.14 1.03 0.33
CA TYR A 41 5.90 0.19 1.23
C TYR A 41 5.05 -0.13 2.45
N THR A 42 4.87 -1.41 2.73
CA THR A 42 4.22 -1.94 3.93
C THR A 42 5.29 -2.38 4.92
N TRP A 43 5.49 -1.59 5.96
CA TRP A 43 6.38 -1.85 7.07
C TRP A 43 5.70 -2.79 8.07
N CYS A 44 6.40 -3.87 8.40
CA CYS A 44 5.82 -4.98 9.16
C CYS A 44 6.88 -5.84 9.84
N GLU A 45 6.41 -6.72 10.71
CA GLU A 45 7.22 -7.74 11.37
C GLU A 45 7.54 -8.94 10.48
N CYS A 46 6.72 -9.18 9.46
CA CYS A 46 6.89 -10.26 8.50
C CYS A 46 6.31 -9.85 7.14
N GLY A 47 7.12 -10.01 6.08
CA GLY A 47 6.72 -9.68 4.71
C GLY A 47 7.19 -10.74 3.73
N GLU A 48 6.67 -10.71 2.51
CA GLU A 48 7.00 -11.68 1.48
C GLU A 48 7.02 -11.00 0.10
N ASN A 49 7.83 -11.51 -0.84
CA ASN A 49 7.81 -10.96 -2.19
C ASN A 49 6.55 -11.37 -2.97
N HIS A 50 5.89 -12.45 -2.58
CA HIS A 50 4.64 -12.94 -3.15
C HIS A 50 3.94 -13.89 -2.19
N HIS A 51 2.62 -14.06 -2.35
CA HIS A 51 1.85 -14.98 -1.51
C HIS A 51 2.39 -16.41 -1.52
N GLY A 52 2.82 -16.89 -0.36
CA GLY A 52 3.31 -18.25 -0.16
C GLY A 52 4.79 -18.45 -0.53
N ASN A 53 5.51 -17.36 -0.73
CA ASN A 53 6.96 -17.37 -0.92
C ASN A 53 7.69 -17.23 0.43
N GLN A 54 9.02 -17.13 0.39
CA GLN A 54 9.84 -16.89 1.57
C GLN A 54 9.31 -15.69 2.39
N GLN A 55 9.08 -15.94 3.68
CA GLN A 55 8.75 -14.93 4.67
C GLN A 55 10.01 -14.33 5.29
N ILE A 56 10.03 -13.01 5.44
CA ILE A 56 11.14 -12.25 5.99
C ILE A 56 10.70 -11.61 7.31
N GLY A 57 11.22 -12.14 8.41
CA GLY A 57 10.80 -11.80 9.77
C GLY A 57 9.90 -12.88 10.37
N GLU A 58 9.20 -12.54 11.45
CA GLU A 58 8.39 -13.48 12.23
C GLU A 58 6.99 -12.92 12.44
N ILE A 59 5.98 -13.73 12.10
CA ILE A 59 4.57 -13.35 12.26
C ILE A 59 4.30 -13.15 13.75
N ALA A 60 3.73 -12.00 14.13
CA ALA A 60 3.34 -11.81 15.52
C ALA A 60 2.18 -12.75 15.91
N ASP A 61 2.18 -13.19 17.17
CA ASP A 61 1.08 -13.95 17.72
C ASP A 61 -0.24 -13.16 17.71
N PRO A 62 -1.41 -13.82 17.65
CA PRO A 62 -2.70 -13.15 17.81
C PRO A 62 -2.75 -12.31 19.10
N GLY A 63 -3.17 -11.05 18.97
CA GLY A 63 -3.17 -10.08 20.08
C GLY A 63 -1.86 -9.30 20.25
N GLN A 64 -0.81 -9.63 19.52
CA GLN A 64 0.46 -8.88 19.50
C GLN A 64 0.58 -7.91 18.32
N GLY A 65 -0.47 -7.79 17.49
CA GLY A 65 -0.56 -6.76 16.47
C GLY A 65 -0.76 -5.36 17.05
N PHE A 66 -0.98 -4.40 16.15
CA PHE A 66 -1.31 -3.04 16.58
C PHE A 66 -2.73 -2.97 17.17
N MET A 67 -2.85 -2.40 18.35
CA MET A 67 -4.10 -2.12 19.03
C MET A 67 -4.44 -0.64 18.88
N LYS A 68 -5.66 -0.25 19.30
CA LYS A 68 -6.08 1.16 19.26
C LYS A 68 -5.06 2.08 19.95
N ALA A 69 -4.47 1.65 21.08
CA ALA A 69 -3.46 2.41 21.80
C ALA A 69 -2.20 2.66 20.95
N ASP A 70 -1.75 1.67 20.16
CA ASP A 70 -0.60 1.82 19.27
C ASP A 70 -0.89 2.84 18.14
N LEU A 71 -2.12 2.84 17.61
CA LEU A 71 -2.54 3.85 16.63
C LEU A 71 -2.63 5.24 17.27
N VAL A 72 -3.10 5.35 18.51
CA VAL A 72 -3.10 6.63 19.25
C VAL A 72 -1.67 7.12 19.48
N ALA A 73 -0.72 6.24 19.82
CA ALA A 73 0.69 6.59 19.95
C ALA A 73 1.27 7.13 18.62
N ALA A 74 0.99 6.46 17.49
CA ALA A 74 1.40 6.94 16.17
C ALA A 74 0.78 8.30 15.81
N LYS A 75 -0.50 8.48 16.12
CA LYS A 75 -1.24 9.74 15.94
C LYS A 75 -0.56 10.87 16.71
N THR A 76 -0.41 10.71 18.02
CA THR A 76 0.19 11.70 18.92
C THR A 76 1.62 12.01 18.51
N PHE A 77 2.43 11.00 18.20
CA PHE A 77 3.80 11.20 17.76
C PHE A 77 3.88 12.09 16.51
N ALA A 78 3.06 11.83 15.49
CA ALA A 78 3.05 12.61 14.26
C ALA A 78 2.53 14.05 14.46
N GLU A 79 1.50 14.23 15.28
CA GLU A 79 0.97 15.56 15.59
C GLU A 79 1.96 16.42 16.37
N GLU A 80 2.53 15.88 17.45
CA GLU A 80 3.37 16.64 18.36
C GLU A 80 4.78 16.89 17.82
N ASN A 81 5.35 15.94 17.07
CA ASN A 81 6.74 16.03 16.62
C ASN A 81 6.89 16.53 15.17
N TYR A 82 5.81 16.46 14.38
CA TYR A 82 5.83 16.76 12.95
C TYR A 82 4.69 17.67 12.49
N ASN A 83 3.75 18.03 13.38
CA ASN A 83 2.60 18.88 13.07
C ASN A 83 1.79 18.36 11.87
N CYS A 84 1.61 17.03 11.80
CA CYS A 84 0.84 16.39 10.75
C CYS A 84 -0.64 16.30 11.11
N ASP A 85 -1.53 16.45 10.12
CA ASP A 85 -2.95 16.14 10.28
C ASP A 85 -3.18 14.63 10.35
N THR A 86 -4.14 14.21 11.19
CA THR A 86 -4.46 12.80 11.37
C THR A 86 -5.96 12.51 11.32
N GLU A 87 -6.31 11.34 10.79
CA GLU A 87 -7.69 10.87 10.71
C GLU A 87 -7.77 9.42 11.22
N MET A 88 -8.47 9.20 12.34
CA MET A 88 -8.63 7.88 12.94
C MET A 88 -10.07 7.38 12.82
N PHE A 89 -10.22 6.21 12.22
CA PHE A 89 -11.50 5.61 11.86
C PHE A 89 -11.79 4.36 12.67
N ASN A 90 -13.06 4.18 13.05
CA ASN A 90 -13.57 2.93 13.60
C ASN A 90 -14.30 2.16 12.49
N LEU A 91 -13.62 1.17 11.91
CA LEU A 91 -14.08 0.45 10.73
C LEU A 91 -15.33 -0.40 11.01
N LYS A 92 -15.52 -0.82 12.26
CA LYS A 92 -16.74 -1.51 12.68
C LYS A 92 -17.95 -0.58 12.61
N LYS A 93 -17.84 0.63 13.19
CA LYS A 93 -18.93 1.61 13.19
C LYS A 93 -19.24 2.15 11.80
N MET A 94 -18.22 2.32 10.95
CA MET A 94 -18.40 2.85 9.59
C MET A 94 -18.88 1.79 8.60
N GLY A 95 -18.37 0.56 8.70
CA GLY A 95 -18.59 -0.47 7.71
C GLY A 95 -19.76 -1.40 8.00
N LEU A 96 -20.08 -1.68 9.27
CA LEU A 96 -21.18 -2.58 9.64
C LEU A 96 -22.48 -1.82 9.89
N ILE A 97 -22.94 -1.12 8.86
CA ILE A 97 -24.22 -0.41 8.84
C ILE A 97 -25.06 -0.86 7.63
N ASN A 98 -26.38 -0.78 7.74
CA ASN A 98 -27.30 -0.98 6.62
C ASN A 98 -27.39 0.29 5.74
N ASP A 99 -28.23 0.26 4.70
CA ASP A 99 -28.41 1.40 3.79
C ASP A 99 -29.09 2.62 4.46
N ALA A 100 -29.78 2.41 5.58
CA ALA A 100 -30.34 3.46 6.41
C ALA A 100 -29.33 4.03 7.43
N GLY A 101 -28.09 3.52 7.46
CA GLY A 101 -27.05 3.96 8.40
C GLY A 101 -27.12 3.33 9.79
N GLU A 102 -27.97 2.32 10.00
CA GLU A 102 -28.16 1.66 11.28
C GLU A 102 -27.18 0.49 11.46
N PRO A 103 -26.68 0.23 12.68
CA PRO A 103 -25.74 -0.87 12.93
C PRO A 103 -26.30 -2.25 12.55
N LEU A 104 -25.49 -3.05 11.85
CA LEU A 104 -25.83 -4.43 11.51
C LEU A 104 -25.66 -5.37 12.71
N ILE A 105 -26.71 -6.14 13.01
CA ILE A 105 -26.64 -7.28 13.93
C ILE A 105 -26.39 -8.54 13.12
N ILE A 106 -25.20 -9.12 13.29
CA ILE A 106 -24.80 -10.34 12.60
C ILE A 106 -25.17 -11.53 13.46
N LYS A 107 -25.90 -12.49 12.90
CA LYS A 107 -26.29 -13.72 13.59
C LYS A 107 -25.73 -14.97 12.91
N ASN A 108 -25.42 -15.99 13.70
CA ASN A 108 -24.98 -17.29 13.20
C ASN A 108 -26.18 -18.14 12.72
N LYS A 109 -25.95 -19.42 12.38
CA LYS A 109 -27.02 -20.31 11.87
C LYS A 109 -28.08 -20.66 12.93
N ILE A 110 -27.75 -20.54 14.21
CA ILE A 110 -28.63 -20.82 15.35
C ILE A 110 -29.15 -19.52 16.00
N ASN A 111 -29.14 -18.41 15.25
CA ASN A 111 -29.70 -17.12 15.65
C ASN A 111 -28.98 -16.42 16.83
N GLU A 112 -27.76 -16.82 17.16
CA GLU A 112 -26.93 -16.13 18.17
C GLU A 112 -26.16 -14.97 17.55
N ILE A 113 -25.99 -13.88 18.31
CA ILE A 113 -25.24 -12.71 17.88
C ILE A 113 -23.75 -13.06 17.78
N VAL A 114 -23.16 -12.78 16.62
CA VAL A 114 -21.74 -13.01 16.36
C VAL A 114 -20.93 -11.84 16.89
N LYS A 115 -19.93 -12.13 17.73
CA LYS A 115 -19.01 -11.11 18.22
C LYS A 115 -18.17 -10.57 17.06
N VAL A 116 -18.19 -9.26 16.89
CA VAL A 116 -17.32 -8.53 15.97
C VAL A 116 -16.27 -7.77 16.76
N ASN A 117 -15.02 -8.15 16.54
CA ASN A 117 -13.86 -7.50 17.12
C ASN A 117 -13.68 -6.07 16.58
N SER A 118 -13.02 -5.24 17.37
CA SER A 118 -12.78 -3.84 17.01
C SER A 118 -11.69 -3.74 15.95
N ALA A 119 -11.87 -2.85 14.97
CA ALA A 119 -10.90 -2.56 13.94
C ALA A 119 -10.79 -1.04 13.76
N HIS A 120 -9.58 -0.53 13.77
CA HIS A 120 -9.23 0.86 13.62
C HIS A 120 -8.22 1.06 12.49
N PHE A 121 -8.34 2.20 11.84
CA PHE A 121 -7.47 2.63 10.75
C PHE A 121 -7.09 4.09 10.99
N LEU A 122 -5.80 4.39 10.89
CA LEU A 122 -5.28 5.74 11.03
C LEU A 122 -4.65 6.16 9.70
N ILE A 123 -4.96 7.36 9.24
CA ILE A 123 -4.23 8.05 8.18
C ILE A 123 -3.47 9.23 8.81
N ILE A 124 -2.19 9.36 8.51
CA ILE A 124 -1.34 10.48 8.90
C ILE A 124 -0.94 11.19 7.60
N ARG A 125 -1.46 12.41 7.41
CA ARG A 125 -1.30 13.16 6.16
C ARG A 125 0.07 13.80 6.08
N GLY A 126 0.75 13.60 4.95
CA GLY A 126 2.06 14.21 4.70
C GLY A 126 3.16 13.83 5.70
N PHE A 127 3.05 12.67 6.37
CA PHE A 127 4.01 12.30 7.40
C PHE A 127 5.42 12.05 6.85
N ILE A 128 5.51 11.40 5.69
CA ILE A 128 6.80 11.15 5.04
C ILE A 128 7.50 12.45 4.67
N PRO A 129 6.91 13.40 3.91
CA PRO A 129 7.60 14.65 3.59
C PRO A 129 7.97 15.48 4.84
N ALA A 130 7.18 15.43 5.93
CA ALA A 130 7.54 16.07 7.18
C ALA A 130 8.82 15.49 7.80
N ILE A 131 8.94 14.15 7.83
CA ILE A 131 10.18 13.47 8.26
C ILE A 131 11.34 13.85 7.33
N LEU A 132 11.15 13.75 6.01
CA LEU A 132 12.23 14.04 5.05
C LEU A 132 12.77 15.47 5.21
N THR A 133 11.88 16.46 5.37
CA THR A 133 12.25 17.87 5.56
C THR A 133 13.15 18.06 6.79
N LYS A 134 12.83 17.40 7.91
CA LYS A 134 13.65 17.42 9.13
C LYS A 134 15.08 16.92 8.90
N TYR A 135 15.27 16.01 7.95
CA TYR A 135 16.57 15.42 7.62
C TYR A 135 17.21 16.02 6.35
N GLY A 136 16.64 17.11 5.80
CA GLY A 136 17.18 17.77 4.61
C GLY A 136 16.98 16.99 3.30
N PHE A 137 16.03 16.06 3.25
CA PHE A 137 15.65 15.31 2.06
C PHE A 137 14.29 15.76 1.52
N SER A 138 14.05 15.46 0.25
CA SER A 138 12.77 15.66 -0.43
C SER A 138 12.12 14.32 -0.81
N MET A 139 10.83 14.36 -1.15
CA MET A 139 10.16 13.20 -1.74
C MET A 139 10.84 12.71 -3.03
N ASN A 140 11.49 13.60 -3.78
CA ASN A 140 12.24 13.22 -4.99
C ASN A 140 13.48 12.39 -4.65
N ASP A 141 14.18 12.71 -3.56
CA ASP A 141 15.35 11.95 -3.12
C ASP A 141 14.94 10.54 -2.69
N LEU A 142 13.84 10.43 -1.92
CA LEU A 142 13.27 9.14 -1.54
C LEU A 142 12.83 8.35 -2.78
N MET A 143 12.12 8.99 -3.72
CA MET A 143 11.68 8.35 -4.95
C MET A 143 12.87 7.86 -5.78
N LYS A 144 13.94 8.64 -5.88
CA LYS A 144 15.16 8.22 -6.55
C LYS A 144 15.77 6.99 -5.88
N GLU A 145 15.94 7.01 -4.55
CA GLU A 145 16.52 5.90 -3.79
C GLU A 145 15.75 4.59 -4.02
N VAL A 146 14.42 4.62 -3.97
CA VAL A 146 13.59 3.40 -4.10
C VAL A 146 13.45 2.93 -5.55
N MET A 147 13.50 3.84 -6.53
CA MET A 147 13.32 3.50 -7.95
C MET A 147 14.61 3.00 -8.61
N GLU A 148 15.78 3.36 -8.07
CA GLU A 148 17.08 2.80 -8.48
C GLU A 148 17.25 1.33 -8.06
N GLN A 149 16.44 0.84 -7.11
CA GLN A 149 16.49 -0.54 -6.66
C GLN A 149 15.90 -1.52 -7.68
N LYS A 150 16.30 -2.79 -7.57
CA LYS A 150 15.68 -3.88 -8.33
C LYS A 150 14.26 -4.15 -7.81
N TRP A 151 13.31 -4.13 -8.75
CA TRP A 151 11.93 -4.57 -8.56
C TRP A 151 11.71 -5.91 -9.27
N ASP A 152 11.17 -6.88 -8.55
CA ASP A 152 10.84 -8.20 -9.07
C ASP A 152 9.54 -8.14 -9.88
N ASN A 153 9.59 -8.71 -11.07
CA ASN A 153 8.45 -8.87 -11.97
C ASN A 153 8.12 -10.34 -12.23
N LYS A 154 8.70 -11.26 -11.44
CA LYS A 154 8.43 -12.71 -11.47
C LYS A 154 8.19 -13.24 -10.06
N TYR A 155 7.58 -14.42 -9.96
CA TYR A 155 7.32 -15.10 -8.70
C TYR A 155 7.15 -16.61 -8.92
N TRP A 156 7.34 -17.38 -7.84
CA TRP A 156 6.98 -18.80 -7.77
C TRP A 156 5.47 -18.93 -7.51
N ASP A 157 4.73 -19.59 -8.41
CA ASP A 157 3.34 -19.93 -8.14
C ASP A 157 3.29 -21.30 -7.43
N THR A 158 3.01 -21.29 -6.12
CA THR A 158 2.94 -22.51 -5.29
C THR A 158 1.84 -23.47 -5.70
N ARG A 159 0.80 -23.02 -6.41
CA ARG A 159 -0.26 -23.90 -6.91
C ARG A 159 0.12 -24.54 -8.23
N ARG A 160 0.79 -23.80 -9.11
CA ARG A 160 1.17 -24.25 -10.47
C ARG A 160 2.58 -24.83 -10.54
N GLN A 161 3.36 -24.71 -9.46
CA GLN A 161 4.72 -25.23 -9.33
C GLN A 161 5.64 -24.73 -10.47
N LYS A 162 5.56 -23.44 -10.78
CA LYS A 162 6.41 -22.80 -11.79
C LYS A 162 6.58 -21.30 -11.57
N VAL A 163 7.62 -20.74 -12.17
CA VAL A 163 7.86 -19.29 -12.20
C VAL A 163 6.91 -18.62 -13.19
N LEU A 164 6.22 -17.57 -12.75
CA LEU A 164 5.30 -16.75 -13.54
C LEU A 164 5.67 -15.27 -13.49
N ASN A 165 5.15 -14.50 -14.46
CA ASN A 165 5.29 -13.05 -14.48
C ASN A 165 4.24 -12.38 -13.58
N LYS A 166 4.65 -11.33 -12.87
CA LYS A 166 3.74 -10.46 -12.13
C LYS A 166 3.11 -9.43 -13.08
N HIS A 167 1.82 -9.61 -13.38
CA HIS A 167 1.08 -8.66 -14.21
C HIS A 167 0.38 -7.56 -13.39
N ALA A 168 0.12 -7.82 -12.11
CA ALA A 168 -0.67 -6.93 -11.27
C ALA A 168 0.14 -5.78 -10.66
N ARG A 169 1.43 -6.00 -10.39
CA ARG A 169 2.36 -5.04 -9.77
C ARG A 169 3.77 -5.65 -9.74
N GLU A 170 4.80 -4.82 -9.68
CA GLU A 170 6.16 -5.28 -9.33
C GLU A 170 6.37 -5.15 -7.82
N ASN A 171 7.31 -5.90 -7.26
CA ASN A 171 7.52 -5.95 -5.81
C ASN A 171 8.99 -6.05 -5.45
N ASN A 172 9.38 -5.55 -4.28
CA ASN A 172 10.64 -5.88 -3.62
C ASN A 172 10.41 -5.94 -2.10
N VAL A 173 11.42 -6.38 -1.35
CA VAL A 173 11.43 -6.28 0.11
C VAL A 173 12.70 -5.57 0.55
N ILE A 174 12.61 -4.78 1.61
CA ILE A 174 13.77 -4.18 2.29
C ILE A 174 13.84 -4.78 3.70
N SER A 175 15.01 -5.25 4.13
CA SER A 175 15.21 -5.86 5.46
C SER A 175 16.65 -5.67 5.95
N GLY A 176 17.09 -6.43 6.96
CA GLY A 176 18.45 -6.36 7.52
C GLY A 176 19.53 -6.98 6.63
N ILE A 177 19.15 -7.70 5.58
CA ILE A 177 20.06 -8.44 4.68
C ILE A 177 19.87 -8.02 3.23
N THR A 178 20.80 -8.45 2.36
CA THR A 178 20.67 -8.36 0.91
C THR A 178 20.51 -9.75 0.33
N GLN A 179 19.60 -9.91 -0.63
CA GLN A 179 19.34 -11.17 -1.32
C GLN A 179 19.04 -10.91 -2.80
N THR A 180 19.67 -11.66 -3.69
CA THR A 180 19.28 -11.73 -5.10
C THR A 180 18.16 -12.76 -5.27
N ALA A 181 17.15 -12.45 -6.07
CA ALA A 181 16.03 -13.36 -6.28
C ALA A 181 16.46 -14.73 -6.84
N ASN A 182 15.92 -15.79 -6.23
CA ASN A 182 15.83 -17.13 -6.77
C ASN A 182 14.35 -17.53 -6.85
N TYR A 183 13.70 -17.16 -7.96
CA TYR A 183 12.27 -17.38 -8.14
C TYR A 183 11.88 -18.85 -8.18
N ALA A 184 12.78 -19.79 -8.51
CA ALA A 184 12.46 -21.21 -8.52
C ALA A 184 12.29 -21.76 -7.10
N GLU A 185 12.95 -21.14 -6.12
CA GLU A 185 12.84 -21.48 -4.70
C GLU A 185 11.86 -20.58 -3.93
N GLY A 186 11.10 -19.74 -4.64
CA GLY A 186 10.20 -18.78 -3.97
C GLY A 186 10.93 -17.69 -3.19
N LYS A 187 12.18 -17.37 -3.53
CA LYS A 187 12.98 -16.30 -2.90
C LYS A 187 13.02 -15.08 -3.82
N GLY A 188 12.50 -13.93 -3.38
CA GLY A 188 12.59 -12.68 -4.13
C GLY A 188 13.82 -11.85 -3.77
N THR A 189 13.91 -10.66 -4.35
CA THR A 189 14.97 -9.70 -4.06
C THR A 189 14.73 -9.03 -2.72
N ILE A 190 15.79 -8.95 -1.90
CA ILE A 190 15.82 -8.20 -0.63
C ILE A 190 16.93 -7.16 -0.70
N HIS A 191 16.60 -5.91 -0.38
CA HIS A 191 17.56 -4.83 -0.21
C HIS A 191 17.84 -4.59 1.27
N ALA A 192 19.09 -4.29 1.63
CA ALA A 192 19.41 -4.04 3.03
C ALA A 192 19.10 -2.59 3.42
N PHE A 193 18.43 -2.35 4.56
CA PHE A 193 18.18 -0.99 5.08
C PHE A 193 19.46 -0.16 5.15
N LYS A 194 20.57 -0.74 5.64
CA LYS A 194 21.86 -0.06 5.73
C LYS A 194 22.42 0.48 4.41
N ASN A 195 21.92 0.00 3.27
CA ASN A 195 22.32 0.44 1.93
C ASN A 195 21.32 1.45 1.33
N MET A 196 20.24 1.79 2.05
CA MET A 196 19.18 2.71 1.64
C MET A 196 19.03 3.80 2.71
N THR A 197 19.81 4.88 2.57
CA THR A 197 19.94 5.96 3.54
C THR A 197 18.61 6.51 4.03
N ILE A 198 17.70 6.84 3.12
CA ILE A 198 16.42 7.49 3.47
C ILE A 198 15.47 6.47 4.08
N MET A 199 15.38 5.26 3.52
CA MET A 199 14.58 4.18 4.12
C MET A 199 15.05 3.81 5.53
N ASP A 200 16.36 3.77 5.81
CA ASP A 200 16.88 3.51 7.15
C ASP A 200 16.54 4.66 8.13
N ILE A 201 16.56 5.92 7.68
CA ILE A 201 16.07 7.05 8.47
C ILE A 201 14.58 6.88 8.81
N LEU A 202 13.74 6.56 7.83
CA LEU A 202 12.31 6.33 8.06
C LEU A 202 12.07 5.20 9.05
N LYS A 203 12.82 4.09 8.94
CA LYS A 203 12.76 2.97 9.91
C LYS A 203 13.05 3.44 11.34
N LYS A 204 14.10 4.24 11.52
CA LYS A 204 14.51 4.78 12.82
C LYS A 204 13.48 5.76 13.37
N GLU A 205 12.85 6.58 12.53
CA GLU A 205 11.78 7.48 12.95
C GLU A 205 10.53 6.72 13.38
N PHE A 206 10.10 5.70 12.63
CA PHE A 206 8.95 4.89 13.03
C PHE A 206 9.19 4.17 14.35
N MET A 207 10.41 3.66 14.58
CA MET A 207 10.77 3.01 15.86
C MET A 207 10.59 3.92 17.08
N LYS A 208 10.69 5.25 16.93
CA LYS A 208 10.47 6.21 18.02
C LYS A 208 9.01 6.30 18.48
N ILE A 209 8.06 5.84 17.65
CA ILE A 209 6.64 5.78 18.02
C ILE A 209 6.43 4.75 19.16
N GLY A 210 7.19 3.66 19.14
CA GLY A 210 7.14 2.62 20.17
C GLY A 210 7.72 1.29 19.68
N GLU A 211 7.94 0.36 20.61
CA GLU A 211 8.64 -0.91 20.33
C GLU A 211 8.01 -1.74 19.20
N LYS A 212 6.68 -1.74 19.10
CA LYS A 212 5.96 -2.46 18.03
C LYS A 212 6.20 -1.88 16.63
N PHE A 213 6.71 -0.66 16.51
CA PHE A 213 7.08 -0.01 15.25
C PHE A 213 8.55 -0.28 14.86
N ASN A 214 9.27 -1.13 15.62
CA ASN A 214 10.55 -1.68 15.17
C ASN A 214 10.32 -2.80 14.14
N PHE A 215 10.12 -2.40 12.89
CA PHE A 215 9.80 -3.33 11.81
C PHE A 215 11.01 -4.17 11.36
N ALA A 216 10.76 -5.44 11.03
CA ALA A 216 11.77 -6.34 10.49
C ALA A 216 12.00 -6.12 8.99
N CYS A 217 10.96 -5.69 8.27
CA CYS A 217 11.02 -5.44 6.84
C CYS A 217 10.02 -4.39 6.37
N ALA A 218 10.22 -3.92 5.13
CA ALA A 218 9.26 -3.13 4.37
C ALA A 218 9.04 -3.80 3.00
N GLU A 219 7.82 -4.22 2.72
CA GLU A 219 7.44 -4.81 1.42
C GLU A 219 6.98 -3.70 0.46
N GLY A 220 7.71 -3.52 -0.63
CA GLY A 220 7.39 -2.56 -1.67
C GLY A 220 6.47 -3.15 -2.73
N ASN A 221 5.43 -2.42 -3.10
CA ASN A 221 4.56 -2.73 -4.22
C ASN A 221 4.51 -1.52 -5.18
N LYS A 222 4.98 -1.72 -6.41
CA LYS A 222 5.03 -0.70 -7.46
C LYS A 222 3.93 -0.92 -8.48
N TYR A 223 3.11 0.11 -8.66
CA TYR A 223 1.98 0.17 -9.56
C TYR A 223 2.28 1.17 -10.68
N MET A 224 2.31 0.71 -11.92
CA MET A 224 2.43 1.57 -13.10
C MET A 224 1.10 2.30 -13.36
N ASP A 225 1.16 3.42 -14.08
CA ASP A 225 0.01 4.28 -14.40
C ASP A 225 -0.81 4.69 -13.16
N GLY A 226 -0.16 4.86 -12.01
CA GLY A 226 -0.78 5.11 -10.71
C GLY A 226 -1.83 4.06 -10.31
N GLY A 227 -1.72 2.84 -10.82
CA GLY A 227 -2.71 1.78 -10.58
C GLY A 227 -4.08 2.04 -11.23
N LYS A 228 -4.24 3.03 -12.11
CA LYS A 228 -5.57 3.42 -12.63
C LYS A 228 -6.14 2.43 -13.65
N LYS A 229 -5.28 1.82 -14.47
CA LYS A 229 -5.70 1.01 -15.63
C LYS A 229 -5.51 -0.49 -15.42
N LYS A 230 -4.28 -0.91 -15.13
CA LYS A 230 -3.87 -2.33 -15.20
C LYS A 230 -3.45 -2.92 -13.86
N ASN A 231 -2.93 -2.09 -12.96
CA ASN A 231 -2.34 -2.54 -11.70
C ASN A 231 -3.27 -2.32 -10.52
N GLY A 232 -3.01 -3.07 -9.45
CA GLY A 232 -3.81 -3.08 -8.23
C GLY A 232 -3.65 -4.38 -7.48
N ILE A 233 -4.39 -4.49 -6.38
CA ILE A 233 -4.47 -5.69 -5.56
C ILE A 233 -5.92 -5.85 -5.11
N GLY A 234 -6.47 -7.03 -5.40
CA GLY A 234 -7.87 -7.32 -5.11
C GLY A 234 -8.14 -7.55 -3.62
N TRP A 235 -9.39 -7.81 -3.28
CA TRP A 235 -9.84 -8.02 -1.90
C TRP A 235 -9.11 -9.16 -1.18
N HIS A 236 -8.27 -8.83 -0.21
CA HIS A 236 -7.50 -9.75 0.64
C HIS A 236 -7.34 -9.19 2.05
N GLY A 237 -6.81 -9.99 2.97
CA GLY A 237 -6.12 -9.51 4.15
C GLY A 237 -4.71 -10.11 4.17
N ASP A 238 -3.87 -9.62 5.07
CA ASP A 238 -2.45 -10.00 5.11
C ASP A 238 -2.24 -11.09 6.17
N SER A 239 -2.25 -12.36 5.76
CA SER A 239 -2.18 -13.50 6.69
C SER A 239 -0.80 -13.68 7.33
N GLU A 240 0.22 -13.11 6.70
CA GLU A 240 1.63 -13.19 7.06
C GLU A 240 2.08 -12.09 8.04
N ARG A 241 1.17 -11.22 8.52
CA ARG A 241 1.52 -10.12 9.44
C ARG A 241 0.33 -9.61 10.26
N ARG A 242 0.62 -8.86 11.31
CA ARG A 242 -0.35 -8.25 12.24
C ARG A 242 0.01 -6.82 12.63
N ARG A 243 1.25 -6.37 12.37
CA ARG A 243 1.71 -5.00 12.57
C ARG A 243 1.95 -4.37 11.21
N VAL A 244 1.06 -3.45 10.82
CA VAL A 244 1.13 -2.80 9.50
C VAL A 244 1.13 -1.29 9.63
N LEU A 245 2.22 -0.70 9.14
CA LEU A 245 2.32 0.70 8.76
C LEU A 245 2.65 0.74 7.28
N SER A 246 1.77 1.31 6.45
CA SER A 246 2.00 1.44 5.01
C SER A 246 2.21 2.89 4.65
N MET A 247 3.21 3.19 3.82
CA MET A 247 3.44 4.53 3.28
C MET A 247 3.24 4.56 1.77
N ARG A 248 2.67 5.65 1.27
CA ARG A 248 2.41 5.86 -0.16
C ARG A 248 3.41 6.84 -0.74
N LEU A 249 4.07 6.46 -1.82
CA LEU A 249 5.03 7.28 -2.56
C LEU A 249 4.59 7.40 -4.04
N GLY A 250 5.17 8.37 -4.74
CA GLY A 250 4.85 8.73 -6.13
C GLY A 250 4.68 10.25 -6.28
N LEU A 251 4.69 10.76 -7.51
CA LEU A 251 4.58 12.21 -7.75
C LEU A 251 3.16 12.67 -8.16
N ASN A 252 2.27 11.80 -8.69
CA ASN A 252 0.84 12.13 -8.84
C ASN A 252 -0.06 10.95 -9.31
N PRO A 253 -1.37 10.88 -8.98
CA PRO A 253 -2.06 11.33 -7.77
C PRO A 253 -2.41 10.14 -6.86
N SER A 254 -3.19 10.41 -5.81
CA SER A 254 -3.81 9.45 -4.88
C SER A 254 -4.23 8.11 -5.49
N MET A 255 -4.01 7.03 -4.72
CA MET A 255 -4.60 5.71 -5.03
C MET A 255 -5.62 5.34 -3.94
N PRO A 256 -6.87 5.07 -4.31
CA PRO A 256 -7.90 4.78 -3.32
C PRO A 256 -7.63 3.47 -2.60
N PHE A 257 -7.82 3.47 -1.30
CA PHE A 257 -7.73 2.30 -0.43
C PHE A 257 -9.13 1.96 0.09
N TYR A 258 -9.49 0.68 0.00
CA TYR A 258 -10.82 0.21 0.31
C TYR A 258 -10.81 -0.79 1.45
N TYR A 259 -11.87 -0.79 2.26
CA TYR A 259 -12.18 -1.85 3.21
C TYR A 259 -13.60 -2.40 2.98
N ARG A 260 -13.76 -3.71 3.22
CA ARG A 260 -15.06 -4.39 3.24
C ARG A 260 -15.08 -5.44 4.34
N TRP A 261 -16.19 -5.52 5.06
CA TRP A 261 -16.44 -6.62 5.98
C TRP A 261 -16.94 -7.86 5.23
N LYS A 262 -16.56 -9.03 5.76
CA LYS A 262 -17.01 -10.34 5.29
C LYS A 262 -17.46 -11.22 6.44
N TYR A 263 -18.47 -12.04 6.19
CA TYR A 263 -18.89 -13.12 7.07
C TYR A 263 -19.35 -14.31 6.22
N LYS A 264 -18.92 -15.53 6.55
CA LYS A 264 -19.21 -16.75 5.76
C LYS A 264 -18.91 -16.58 4.26
N HIS A 265 -17.78 -15.94 3.95
CA HIS A 265 -17.34 -15.61 2.59
C HIS A 265 -18.24 -14.63 1.81
N LYS A 266 -19.28 -14.06 2.44
CA LYS A 266 -20.14 -13.04 1.84
C LYS A 266 -19.72 -11.66 2.32
N GLU A 267 -19.76 -10.69 1.42
CA GLU A 267 -19.57 -9.28 1.74
C GLU A 267 -20.78 -8.78 2.54
N ILE A 268 -20.53 -7.99 3.58
CA ILE A 268 -21.57 -7.43 4.45
C ILE A 268 -21.28 -5.96 4.74
N GLY A 269 -22.35 -5.19 4.97
CA GLY A 269 -22.26 -3.76 5.24
C GLY A 269 -21.68 -2.94 4.09
N GLN A 270 -21.36 -1.69 4.40
CA GLN A 270 -20.93 -0.69 3.44
C GLN A 270 -19.45 -0.83 3.08
N ILE A 271 -19.14 -0.49 1.82
CA ILE A 271 -17.75 -0.31 1.37
C ILE A 271 -17.23 0.99 1.97
N MET A 272 -16.05 0.93 2.57
CA MET A 272 -15.36 2.13 3.04
C MET A 272 -14.19 2.44 2.09
N LYS A 273 -14.00 3.72 1.76
CA LYS A 273 -13.02 4.19 0.77
C LYS A 273 -12.32 5.45 1.28
N TRP A 274 -11.01 5.50 1.12
CA TRP A 274 -10.21 6.69 1.35
C TRP A 274 -9.23 6.90 0.21
N ASP A 275 -9.00 8.17 -0.13
CA ASP A 275 -7.96 8.56 -1.06
C ASP A 275 -6.65 8.73 -0.26
N ILE A 276 -5.62 7.98 -0.66
CA ILE A 276 -4.30 7.97 0.01
C ILE A 276 -3.29 8.65 -0.91
N ASN A 277 -2.83 9.82 -0.50
CA ASN A 277 -1.94 10.67 -1.29
C ASN A 277 -0.49 10.23 -1.15
N ALA A 278 0.36 10.72 -2.05
CA ALA A 278 1.80 10.59 -1.88
C ALA A 278 2.25 11.31 -0.59
N GLY A 279 3.09 10.65 0.18
CA GLY A 279 3.58 11.12 1.47
C GLY A 279 2.71 10.71 2.67
N ASP A 280 1.51 10.18 2.44
CA ASP A 280 0.64 9.72 3.52
C ASP A 280 1.10 8.38 4.09
N VAL A 281 0.85 8.20 5.39
CA VAL A 281 1.03 6.95 6.12
C VAL A 281 -0.31 6.42 6.60
N MET A 282 -0.48 5.11 6.52
CA MET A 282 -1.63 4.36 6.99
C MET A 282 -1.17 3.40 8.09
N VAL A 283 -1.80 3.43 9.26
CA VAL A 283 -1.55 2.45 10.34
C VAL A 283 -2.81 1.63 10.55
N MET A 284 -2.67 0.32 10.54
CA MET A 284 -3.79 -0.62 10.64
C MET A 284 -3.73 -1.35 11.97
N SER A 285 -4.81 -1.31 12.74
CA SER A 285 -4.93 -2.24 13.87
C SER A 285 -4.91 -3.69 13.38
N GLU A 286 -4.55 -4.64 14.24
CA GLU A 286 -4.43 -6.08 13.92
C GLU A 286 -5.64 -6.60 13.14
N TRP A 287 -6.85 -6.18 13.55
CA TRP A 287 -8.08 -6.63 12.91
C TRP A 287 -8.39 -5.92 11.59
N ALA A 288 -7.83 -4.73 11.37
CA ALA A 288 -7.87 -4.04 10.10
C ALA A 288 -6.91 -4.65 9.07
N VAL A 289 -5.76 -5.19 9.51
CA VAL A 289 -4.83 -5.94 8.65
C VAL A 289 -5.52 -7.15 7.99
N GLY A 290 -6.43 -7.78 8.74
CA GLY A 290 -7.23 -8.88 8.22
C GLY A 290 -6.45 -10.19 8.16
N ALA A 291 -5.50 -10.44 9.07
CA ALA A 291 -4.74 -11.70 9.10
C ALA A 291 -5.63 -12.96 9.05
N GLU A 292 -6.80 -12.86 9.68
CA GLU A 292 -7.79 -13.93 9.79
C GLU A 292 -8.81 -13.98 8.64
N TRP A 293 -8.65 -13.19 7.57
CA TRP A 293 -9.67 -13.00 6.53
C TRP A 293 -10.19 -14.26 5.83
N LYS A 294 -9.44 -15.36 5.91
CA LYS A 294 -9.83 -16.67 5.36
C LYS A 294 -10.78 -17.46 6.29
N LYS A 295 -10.91 -17.07 7.57
CA LYS A 295 -11.76 -17.75 8.58
C LYS A 295 -13.22 -17.34 8.44
N SER A 296 -14.00 -18.18 7.77
CA SER A 296 -15.41 -17.93 7.46
C SER A 296 -16.35 -17.89 8.67
N SER A 297 -15.93 -18.50 9.79
CA SER A 297 -16.63 -18.48 11.07
C SER A 297 -16.54 -17.13 11.79
N LEU A 298 -15.60 -16.27 11.40
CA LEU A 298 -15.39 -14.95 11.96
C LEU A 298 -15.95 -13.87 11.04
N VAL A 299 -16.30 -12.72 11.63
CA VAL A 299 -16.55 -11.50 10.88
C VAL A 299 -15.20 -10.82 10.68
N THR A 300 -14.74 -10.81 9.43
CA THR A 300 -13.38 -10.42 9.06
C THR A 300 -13.37 -9.23 8.13
N LEU A 301 -12.27 -8.50 8.10
CA LEU A 301 -12.07 -7.38 7.19
C LEU A 301 -11.14 -7.77 6.04
N VAL A 302 -11.42 -7.26 4.85
CA VAL A 302 -10.53 -7.33 3.68
C VAL A 302 -10.34 -5.93 3.11
N HIS A 303 -9.22 -5.73 2.42
CA HIS A 303 -8.89 -4.49 1.75
C HIS A 303 -8.44 -4.71 0.30
N ALA A 304 -8.51 -3.64 -0.50
CA ALA A 304 -8.14 -3.63 -1.91
C ALA A 304 -7.69 -2.22 -2.33
N THR A 305 -6.98 -2.12 -3.46
CA THR A 305 -6.57 -0.84 -4.05
C THR A 305 -6.24 -0.97 -5.54
N GLY A 306 -6.25 0.15 -6.27
CA GLY A 306 -5.91 0.23 -7.69
C GLY A 306 -7.13 0.16 -8.63
N ALA A 307 -6.92 -0.35 -9.84
CA ALA A 307 -7.88 -0.24 -10.94
C ALA A 307 -9.22 -0.92 -10.62
N ASN A 308 -10.30 -0.45 -11.26
CA ASN A 308 -11.67 -0.93 -11.04
C ASN A 308 -11.80 -2.46 -11.05
N LYS A 309 -11.06 -3.17 -11.92
CA LYS A 309 -11.09 -4.65 -11.97
C LYS A 309 -10.63 -5.36 -10.69
N TYR A 310 -9.89 -4.67 -9.81
CA TYR A 310 -9.44 -5.21 -8.52
C TYR A 310 -10.37 -4.84 -7.36
N VAL A 311 -11.04 -3.69 -7.45
CA VAL A 311 -11.85 -3.13 -6.35
C VAL A 311 -13.35 -3.30 -6.53
N LYS A 312 -13.81 -3.76 -7.71
CA LYS A 312 -15.21 -4.14 -7.91
C LYS A 312 -15.63 -5.24 -6.92
N PRO A 313 -16.73 -5.04 -6.17
CA PRO A 313 -17.35 -6.08 -5.35
C PRO A 313 -17.67 -7.33 -6.16
N LYS A 314 -17.62 -8.50 -5.53
CA LYS A 314 -18.04 -9.75 -6.21
C LYS A 314 -19.55 -9.79 -6.46
N SER A 315 -20.34 -9.01 -5.74
CA SER A 315 -21.79 -8.90 -5.91
C SER A 315 -22.22 -8.26 -7.23
N ASP A 316 -21.30 -7.59 -7.93
CA ASP A 316 -21.59 -6.77 -9.10
C ASP A 316 -21.26 -7.47 -10.43
N ASN A 317 -20.98 -8.79 -10.37
CA ASN A 317 -20.80 -9.70 -11.52
C ASN A 317 -21.89 -10.78 -11.48
#